data_AF-A0A2M7VQ57-F1
#
_entry.id   AF-A0A2M7VQ57-F1
#
_cell.length_a   1.000
_cell.length_b   1.000
_cell.length_c   1.000
_cell.angle_alpha   90.00
_cell.angle_beta   90.00
_cell.angle_gamma   90.00
#
_symmetry.space_group_name_H-M   'P 1'
#
loop_
_entity.id
_entity.type
_entity.pdbx_description
1 polymer ?
#
loop_
_entity_poly.entity_id
_entity_poly.type
_entity_poly.pdbx_seq_one_letter_code
_entity_poly.pdbx_strand_id
1 'polypeptide(L)'
;SKDSGGLYLVKIKLSKPEKVFSGMFASIIFSNSETKNASLFIPKSTLIYQGQLTGIYTVSMQNTAILRWLRLGKIEGNQVEVLSGLTADEKIITQADGVLFNGASVKIN
;
A
#
# COMPACT_ATOMS: atom_id res chain seq x y z
N SER A 1 4.08 -31.89 -13.90
CA SER A 1 4.11 -31.28 -12.56
C SER A 1 5.17 -30.19 -12.57
N LYS A 2 4.79 -28.93 -12.32
CA LYS A 2 5.68 -27.76 -12.46
C LYS A 2 5.57 -26.94 -11.17
N ASP A 3 5.98 -27.58 -10.08
CA ASP A 3 6.05 -27.00 -8.75
C ASP A 3 7.48 -26.53 -8.49
N SER A 4 7.77 -25.25 -8.73
CA SER A 4 8.94 -24.59 -8.14
C SER A 4 8.46 -23.73 -6.98
N GLY A 5 8.55 -24.27 -5.77
CA GLY A 5 8.11 -23.64 -4.52
C GLY A 5 8.89 -22.38 -4.16
N GLY A 6 8.65 -21.28 -4.88
CA GLY A 6 9.08 -19.93 -4.51
C GLY A 6 10.58 -19.62 -4.61
N LEU A 7 11.38 -20.49 -5.23
CA LEU A 7 12.82 -20.26 -5.40
C LEU A 7 13.11 -19.58 -6.76
N TYR A 8 13.82 -18.46 -6.70
CA TYR A 8 14.25 -17.69 -7.87
C TYR A 8 15.78 -17.71 -7.97
N LEU A 9 16.28 -18.04 -9.16
CA LEU A 9 17.72 -18.09 -9.42
C LEU A 9 18.24 -16.68 -9.74
N VAL A 10 19.24 -16.22 -8.97
CA VAL A 10 19.92 -14.94 -9.17
C VAL A 10 21.37 -15.19 -9.60
N LYS A 11 21.83 -14.49 -10.64
CA LYS A 11 23.24 -14.49 -11.07
C LYS A 11 23.81 -13.07 -10.94
N ILE A 12 24.94 -12.93 -10.26
CA ILE A 12 25.62 -11.64 -10.05
C ILE A 12 26.94 -11.67 -10.81
N LYS A 13 27.16 -10.71 -11.69
CA LYS A 13 28.43 -10.53 -12.41
C LYS A 13 29.30 -9.52 -11.67
N LEU A 14 30.45 -9.95 -11.15
CA LEU A 14 31.43 -9.07 -10.54
C LEU A 14 32.27 -8.39 -11.63
N SER A 15 32.36 -7.07 -11.61
CA SER A 15 33.05 -6.28 -12.66
C SER A 15 34.57 -6.32 -12.52
N LYS A 16 35.10 -6.47 -11.29
CA LYS A 16 36.53 -6.58 -10.98
C LYS A 16 36.74 -7.47 -9.74
N PRO A 17 36.94 -8.79 -9.90
CA PRO A 17 37.14 -9.70 -8.77
C PRO A 17 38.58 -9.65 -8.26
N GLU A 18 39.07 -8.49 -7.84
CA GLU A 18 40.36 -8.43 -7.15
C GLU A 18 40.22 -9.07 -5.76
N LYS A 19 41.03 -10.09 -5.47
CA LYS A 19 41.09 -10.81 -4.18
C LYS A 19 39.84 -11.64 -3.82
N VAL A 20 39.07 -12.10 -4.81
CA VAL A 20 37.99 -13.10 -4.64
C VAL A 20 38.42 -14.43 -5.25
N PHE A 21 38.39 -15.50 -4.46
CA PHE A 21 38.83 -16.84 -4.88
C PHE A 21 37.66 -17.84 -4.84
N SER A 22 37.76 -18.89 -5.65
CA SER A 22 36.80 -20.00 -5.63
C SER A 22 36.69 -20.62 -4.24
N GLY A 23 35.46 -20.82 -3.76
CA GLY A 23 35.17 -21.38 -2.44
C GLY A 23 34.90 -20.34 -1.35
N MET A 24 35.04 -19.04 -1.63
CA MET A 24 34.64 -17.98 -0.70
C MET A 24 33.12 -17.81 -0.62
N PHE A 25 32.62 -17.49 0.58
CA PHE A 25 31.23 -17.10 0.80
C PHE A 25 31.04 -15.59 0.57
N ALA A 26 29.86 -15.20 0.10
CA ALA A 26 29.45 -13.81 -0.03
C ALA A 26 28.09 -13.60 0.65
N SER A 27 27.93 -12.46 1.33
CA SER A 27 26.62 -12.01 1.83
C SER A 27 26.07 -10.95 0.88
N ILE A 28 24.86 -11.17 0.36
CA ILE A 28 24.23 -10.30 -0.63
C ILE A 28 23.03 -9.63 0.03
N ILE A 29 23.01 -8.31 0.02
CA ILE A 29 21.88 -7.51 0.50
C ILE A 29 21.19 -6.90 -0.72
N PHE A 30 19.95 -7.31 -0.98
CA PHE A 30 19.11 -6.66 -1.98
C PHE A 30 18.44 -5.44 -1.33
N SER A 31 18.89 -4.25 -1.69
CA SER A 31 18.21 -3.01 -1.31
C SER A 31 17.26 -2.61 -2.44
N ASN A 32 15.96 -2.68 -2.20
CA ASN A 32 14.99 -2.14 -3.14
C ASN A 32 14.93 -0.62 -2.94
N SER A 33 15.61 0.15 -3.80
CA SER A 33 15.55 1.62 -3.74
C SER A 33 14.22 2.18 -4.29
N GLU A 34 13.32 1.33 -4.78
CA GLU A 34 11.91 1.69 -4.90
C GLU A 34 11.26 1.60 -3.52
N THR A 35 11.58 2.56 -2.66
CA THR A 35 10.62 3.05 -1.67
C THR A 35 9.46 3.72 -2.40
N LYS A 36 8.66 2.92 -3.10
CA LYS A 36 7.24 3.22 -3.37
C LYS A 36 6.35 2.78 -2.21
N ASN A 37 6.94 2.43 -1.08
CA ASN A 37 6.25 2.33 0.19
C ASN A 37 6.55 3.60 1.00
N ALA A 38 6.26 4.79 0.45
CA ALA A 38 5.96 5.90 1.33
C ALA A 38 4.73 5.44 2.11
N SER A 39 4.90 5.13 3.40
CA SER A 39 3.79 4.70 4.26
C SER A 39 2.66 5.70 4.12
N LEU A 40 1.52 5.25 3.61
CA LEU A 40 0.36 6.09 3.37
C LEU A 40 -0.40 6.22 4.69
N PHE A 41 -0.53 7.44 5.19
CA PHE A 41 -1.28 7.73 6.41
C PHE A 41 -2.55 8.49 6.10
N ILE A 42 -3.65 8.06 6.71
CA ILE A 42 -4.95 8.75 6.62
C ILE A 42 -5.45 9.15 8.01
N PRO A 43 -6.23 10.23 8.14
CA PRO A 43 -6.85 10.59 9.41
C PRO A 43 -7.80 9.48 9.88
N LYS A 44 -7.78 9.14 11.17
CA LYS A 44 -8.69 8.12 11.72
C LYS A 44 -10.17 8.49 11.57
N SER A 45 -10.48 9.78 11.52
CA SER A 45 -11.84 10.30 11.37
C SER A 45 -12.48 9.93 10.03
N THR A 46 -11.71 9.51 9.03
CA THR A 46 -12.24 9.08 7.73
C THR A 46 -12.62 7.60 7.70
N LEU A 47 -12.28 6.84 8.75
CA LEU A 47 -12.51 5.40 8.80
C LEU A 47 -13.99 5.08 9.02
N ILE A 48 -14.48 4.16 8.22
CA ILE A 48 -15.80 3.57 8.32
C ILE A 48 -15.65 2.15 8.84
N TYR A 49 -16.39 1.82 9.89
CA TYR A 49 -16.37 0.49 10.50
C TYR A 49 -17.69 -0.22 10.19
N GLN A 50 -17.60 -1.43 9.61
CA GLN A 50 -18.75 -2.31 9.40
C GLN A 50 -18.39 -3.72 9.85
N GLY A 51 -18.81 -4.06 11.07
CA GLY A 51 -18.41 -5.32 11.71
C GLY A 51 -16.89 -5.36 11.90
N GLN A 52 -16.24 -6.35 11.29
CA GLN A 52 -14.77 -6.51 11.31
C GLN A 52 -14.05 -5.81 10.16
N LEU A 53 -14.79 -5.23 9.21
CA LEU A 53 -14.20 -4.53 8.07
C LEU A 53 -14.02 -3.06 8.42
N THR A 54 -12.87 -2.51 8.01
CA THR A 54 -12.58 -1.09 8.11
C THR A 54 -12.27 -0.54 6.72
N GLY A 55 -12.88 0.59 6.38
CA GLY A 55 -12.78 1.17 5.04
C GLY A 55 -12.85 2.68 5.06
N ILE A 56 -12.87 3.27 3.87
CA ILE A 56 -13.06 4.70 3.63
C ILE A 56 -13.95 4.92 2.42
N TYR A 57 -14.45 6.14 2.25
CA TYR A 57 -15.04 6.55 0.98
C TYR A 57 -14.02 7.26 0.08
N THR A 58 -13.94 6.83 -1.17
CA THR A 58 -13.19 7.48 -2.25
C THR A 58 -14.13 8.12 -3.26
N VAL A 59 -13.64 9.05 -4.08
CA VAL A 59 -14.43 9.65 -5.16
C VAL A 59 -14.11 8.95 -6.49
N SER A 60 -15.16 8.47 -7.17
CA SER A 60 -15.05 7.88 -8.51
C SER A 60 -14.82 8.93 -9.59
N MET A 61 -14.44 8.49 -10.79
CA MET A 61 -14.36 9.38 -11.97
C MET A 61 -15.73 9.97 -12.35
N GLN A 62 -16.84 9.36 -11.92
CA GLN A 62 -18.20 9.84 -12.15
C GLN A 62 -18.73 10.71 -10.99
N ASN A 63 -17.86 11.20 -10.11
CA ASN A 63 -18.24 11.98 -8.92
C ASN A 63 -19.25 11.24 -8.03
N THR A 64 -19.00 9.96 -7.77
CA THR A 64 -19.77 9.17 -6.81
C THR A 64 -18.86 8.65 -5.69
N ALA A 65 -19.42 8.52 -4.48
CA ALA A 65 -18.73 7.92 -3.35
C ALA A 65 -18.64 6.41 -3.52
N ILE A 66 -17.45 5.84 -3.37
CA ILE A 66 -17.19 4.40 -3.43
C ILE A 66 -16.58 3.96 -2.11
N LEU A 67 -17.16 2.93 -1.49
CA LEU A 67 -16.60 2.33 -0.27
C LEU A 67 -15.41 1.42 -0.63
N ARG A 68 -14.24 1.71 -0.06
CA ARG A 68 -13.04 0.89 -0.19
C ARG A 68 -12.64 0.29 1.14
N TRP A 69 -12.45 -1.03 1.16
CA TRP A 69 -11.94 -1.74 2.32
C TRP A 69 -10.42 -1.66 2.38
N LEU A 70 -9.90 -1.38 3.57
CA LEU A 70 -8.48 -1.15 3.81
C LEU A 70 -7.92 -2.21 4.74
N ARG A 71 -6.65 -2.56 4.51
CA ARG A 71 -5.82 -3.16 5.53
C ARG A 71 -5.03 -2.06 6.22
N LEU A 72 -5.20 -1.95 7.52
CA LEU A 72 -4.57 -0.91 8.33
C LEU A 72 -3.34 -1.46 9.07
N GLY A 73 -2.38 -0.58 9.31
CA GLY A 73 -1.13 -0.85 10.02
C GLY A 73 -1.10 -0.14 11.37
N LYS A 74 0.07 0.43 11.70
CA LYS A 74 0.24 1.14 12.96
C LYS A 74 -0.56 2.44 13.00
N ILE A 75 -0.82 2.88 14.23
CA ILE A 75 -1.48 4.14 14.53
C ILE A 75 -0.41 5.13 15.01
N GLU A 76 -0.42 6.34 14.45
CA GLU A 76 0.46 7.44 14.84
C GLU A 76 -0.39 8.69 15.11
N GLY A 77 -0.57 9.03 16.39
CA GLY A 77 -1.43 10.16 16.79
C GLY A 77 -2.87 10.02 16.29
N ASN A 78 -3.31 10.95 15.43
CA ASN A 78 -4.64 10.93 14.81
C ASN A 78 -4.66 10.31 13.40
N GLN A 79 -3.56 9.68 12.99
CA GLN A 79 -3.44 9.02 11.70
C GLN A 79 -3.30 7.51 11.87
N VAL A 80 -3.64 6.77 10.81
CA VAL A 80 -3.42 5.33 10.70
C VAL A 80 -2.72 5.03 9.39
N GLU A 81 -1.77 4.11 9.44
CA GLU A 81 -1.08 3.61 8.26
C GLU A 81 -2.01 2.71 7.43
N VAL A 82 -1.99 2.88 6.11
CA VAL A 82 -2.68 2.03 5.15
C VAL A 82 -1.67 1.09 4.52
N LEU A 83 -1.83 -0.21 4.79
CA LEU A 83 -0.97 -1.26 4.25
C LEU A 83 -1.44 -1.72 2.86
N SER A 84 -2.74 -1.66 2.59
CA SER A 84 -3.32 -2.00 1.28
C SER A 84 -4.76 -1.50 1.13
N GLY A 85 -5.22 -1.35 -0.11
CA GLY A 85 -6.61 -0.99 -0.45
C GLY A 85 -6.80 0.48 -0.84
N LEU A 86 -5.73 1.27 -0.83
CA LEU A 86 -5.68 2.67 -1.26
C LEU A 86 -4.34 2.97 -1.92
N THR A 87 -4.35 3.75 -2.98
CA THR A 87 -3.14 4.30 -3.60
C THR A 87 -2.96 5.78 -3.23
N ALA A 88 -1.73 6.29 -3.25
CA ALA A 88 -1.44 7.67 -2.81
C ALA A 88 -2.12 8.76 -3.66
N ASP A 89 -2.47 8.44 -4.91
CA ASP A 89 -3.09 9.39 -5.86
C ASP A 89 -4.63 9.39 -5.79
N GLU A 90 -5.23 8.55 -4.95
CA GLU A 90 -6.69 8.47 -4.82
C GLU A 90 -7.27 9.55 -3.91
N LYS A 91 -8.31 10.23 -4.40
CA LYS A 91 -9.08 11.19 -3.62
C LYS A 91 -9.99 10.47 -2.63
N ILE A 92 -9.78 10.75 -1.36
CA ILE A 92 -10.61 10.26 -0.25
C ILE A 92 -11.58 11.35 0.21
N ILE A 93 -12.72 10.95 0.77
CA ILE A 93 -13.67 11.86 1.39
C ILE A 93 -13.32 11.96 2.88
N THR A 94 -12.85 13.13 3.32
CA THR A 94 -12.47 13.38 4.71
C THR A 94 -13.64 13.88 5.56
N GLN A 95 -14.60 14.56 4.95
CA GLN A 95 -15.81 15.09 5.56
C GLN A 95 -16.93 15.21 4.51
N ALA A 96 -18.18 15.06 4.93
CA ALA A 96 -19.36 15.28 4.10
C ALA A 96 -20.51 15.84 4.96
N ASP A 97 -21.31 16.76 4.41
CA ASP A 97 -22.46 17.36 5.10
C ASP A 97 -23.67 16.40 5.17
N GLY A 98 -23.69 15.37 4.31
CA GLY A 98 -24.76 14.38 4.21
C GLY A 98 -24.27 12.95 4.44
N VAL A 99 -25.22 12.02 4.48
CA VAL A 99 -24.92 10.59 4.65
C VAL A 99 -24.28 10.03 3.39
N LEU A 100 -23.09 9.45 3.53
CA LEU A 100 -22.42 8.73 2.44
C LEU A 100 -22.90 7.28 2.40
N PHE A 101 -23.11 6.77 1.19
CA PHE A 101 -23.32 5.37 0.89
C PHE A 101 -22.68 5.05 -0.46
N ASN A 102 -22.47 3.76 -0.75
CA ASN A 102 -21.85 3.36 -2.00
C ASN A 102 -22.73 3.78 -3.19
N GLY A 103 -22.18 4.58 -4.10
CA GLY A 103 -22.89 5.15 -5.24
C GLY A 103 -23.53 6.52 -5.00
N ALA A 104 -23.42 7.10 -3.80
CA ALA A 104 -23.94 8.44 -3.54
C ALA A 104 -23.25 9.48 -4.45
N SER A 105 -24.02 10.35 -5.11
CA SER A 105 -23.47 11.44 -5.90
C SER A 105 -22.81 12.47 -4.97
N VAL A 106 -21.59 12.88 -5.30
CA VAL A 106 -20.82 13.85 -4.51
C VAL A 106 -20.48 15.06 -5.38
N LYS A 107 -20.54 16.24 -4.77
CA LYS A 107 -20.06 17.48 -5.37
C LYS A 107 -18.90 17.98 -4.54
N ILE A 108 -17.71 18.04 -5.16
CA ILE A 108 -16.52 18.61 -4.53
C ILE A 108 -16.68 20.12 -4.61
N ASN A 109 -16.62 20.78 -3.46
CA ASN A 109 -16.64 22.24 -3.32
C ASN A 109 -15.25 22.75 -2.96
#